data_AF-A0A970CTE1-F1
#
_entry.id   AF-A0A970CTE1-F1
#
_cell.length_a   1.000
_cell.length_b   1.000
_cell.length_c   1.000
_cell.angle_alpha   90.00
_cell.angle_beta   90.00
_cell.angle_gamma   90.00
#
_symmetry.space_group_name_H-M   'P 1'
#
loop_
_entity.id
_entity.type
_entity.pdbx_description
1 polymer ?
#
loop_
_entity_poly.entity_id
_entity_poly.type
_entity_poly.pdbx_seq_one_letter_code
_entity_poly.pdbx_strand_id
1 'polypeptide(L)'
;MLKFEAHPVTYFLEGPVKAIKLSQNLQSAKAIYETVKKSELFDRKLKMYKTCAPLKNESMELGRGRAFTPGWLENESVFTHMEFKYILEVLKAGLYDEFFSDMKNVLIPFLDPAVYGRSTLENSSFIASSANPDPSTHGKGYVARLSGSTAEILSMWIIMMAGKNPFRIKEDNLILSLNPILPGWLFDDDGKVSFRFLGKTDITYVNPAKKDTYGMNKGAISNIKVTLPDDEIYEYAGNIIPAPFASRIRSGEAASITAVIE
;
A
#
# COMPACT_ATOMS: atom_id res chain seq x y z
N MET A 1 17.17 42.47 21.81
CA MET A 1 17.22 41.39 20.79
C MET A 1 16.04 40.47 21.01
N LEU A 2 15.18 40.31 20.02
CA LEU A 2 14.19 39.22 20.03
C LEU A 2 14.94 37.91 19.80
N LYS A 3 14.63 36.88 20.60
CA LYS A 3 15.12 35.51 20.42
C LYS A 3 13.96 34.65 19.91
N PHE A 4 14.20 33.87 18.88
CA PHE A 4 13.25 32.89 18.38
C PHE A 4 13.52 31.55 19.06
N GLU A 5 12.46 30.89 19.51
CA GLU A 5 12.49 29.54 20.06
C GLU A 5 11.53 28.66 19.25
N ALA A 6 11.98 27.47 18.85
CA ALA A 6 11.17 26.55 18.08
C ALA A 6 10.22 25.78 19.01
N HIS A 7 8.92 25.83 18.73
CA HIS A 7 7.91 25.06 19.44
C HIS A 7 7.48 23.85 18.60
N PRO A 8 7.67 22.61 19.08
CA PRO A 8 7.16 21.43 18.39
C PRO A 8 5.63 21.39 18.49
N VAL A 9 4.96 21.42 17.34
CA VAL A 9 3.51 21.28 17.26
C VAL A 9 3.10 19.81 17.42
N THR A 10 1.81 19.60 17.65
CA THR A 10 1.15 18.30 17.70
C THR A 10 1.54 17.43 16.51
N TYR A 11 1.67 16.12 16.74
CA TYR A 11 2.12 15.18 15.73
C TYR A 11 1.14 15.09 14.55
N PHE A 12 1.70 15.13 13.34
CA PHE A 12 1.02 14.82 12.08
C PHE A 12 1.59 13.55 11.49
N LEU A 13 0.75 12.71 10.89
CA LEU A 13 1.14 11.43 10.29
C LEU A 13 2.18 11.60 9.17
N GLU A 14 2.20 12.76 8.52
CA GLU A 14 3.22 13.08 7.50
C GLU A 14 4.65 12.97 8.04
N GLY A 15 4.91 13.37 9.29
CA GLY A 15 6.22 13.25 9.92
C GLY A 15 6.72 11.79 9.92
N PRO A 16 5.98 10.86 10.53
CA PRO A 16 6.27 9.42 10.47
C PRO A 16 6.37 8.85 9.05
N VAL A 17 5.55 9.29 8.09
CA VAL A 17 5.67 8.87 6.68
C VAL A 17 7.08 9.18 6.15
N LYS A 18 7.55 10.43 6.35
CA LYS A 18 8.90 10.82 5.92
C LYS A 18 9.99 10.08 6.70
N ALA A 19 9.78 9.84 7.99
CA ALA A 19 10.72 9.14 8.83
C ALA A 19 10.90 7.67 8.41
N ILE A 20 9.81 6.95 8.11
CA ILE A 20 9.88 5.57 7.58
C ILE A 20 10.59 5.57 6.22
N LYS A 21 10.27 6.51 5.34
CA LYS A 21 10.94 6.64 4.03
C LYS A 21 12.46 6.82 4.13
N LEU A 22 12.93 7.52 5.17
CA LEU A 22 14.34 7.81 5.42
C LEU A 22 15.02 6.78 6.36
N SER A 23 14.26 5.79 6.85
CA SER A 23 14.79 4.74 7.71
C SER A 23 15.90 3.96 7.01
N GLN A 24 16.95 3.63 7.76
CA GLN A 24 18.15 3.00 7.20
C GLN A 24 18.04 1.47 7.16
N ASN A 25 17.15 0.90 7.96
CA ASN A 25 16.97 -0.53 8.08
C ASN A 25 15.57 -0.87 8.62
N LEU A 26 15.20 -2.14 8.49
CA LEU A 26 13.90 -2.68 8.91
C LEU A 26 13.59 -2.42 10.39
N GLN A 27 14.59 -2.52 11.26
CA GLN A 27 14.41 -2.31 12.70
C GLN A 27 14.02 -0.85 13.02
N SER A 28 14.69 0.12 12.39
CA SER A 28 14.37 1.54 12.55
C SER A 28 12.99 1.90 11.99
N ALA A 29 12.61 1.34 10.84
CA ALA A 29 11.26 1.48 10.30
C ALA A 29 10.20 0.90 11.25
N LYS A 30 10.45 -0.31 11.79
CA LYS A 30 9.57 -0.98 12.73
C LYS A 30 9.38 -0.20 14.02
N ALA A 31 10.45 0.39 14.56
CA ALA A 31 10.38 1.22 15.76
C ALA A 31 9.47 2.45 15.55
N ILE A 32 9.56 3.10 14.38
CA ILE A 32 8.66 4.22 14.02
C ILE A 32 7.22 3.71 13.89
N TYR A 33 7.00 2.61 13.18
CA TYR A 33 5.67 2.01 13.02
C TYR A 33 4.99 1.72 14.37
N GLU A 34 5.70 1.03 15.26
CA GLU A 34 5.21 0.70 16.61
C GLU A 34 4.93 1.96 17.45
N THR A 35 5.75 3.00 17.30
CA THR A 35 5.54 4.28 17.98
C THR A 35 4.25 4.96 17.49
N VAL A 36 3.98 4.96 16.19
CA VAL A 36 2.74 5.50 15.63
C VAL A 36 1.52 4.73 16.17
N LYS A 37 1.54 3.39 16.15
CA LYS A 37 0.47 2.54 16.71
C LYS A 37 0.19 2.77 18.19
N LYS A 38 1.20 3.19 18.96
CA LYS A 38 1.08 3.52 20.39
C LYS A 38 0.66 4.97 20.64
N SER A 39 0.81 5.84 19.65
CA SER A 39 0.48 7.26 19.75
C SER A 39 -0.99 7.56 19.49
N GLU A 40 -1.38 8.82 19.73
CA GLU A 40 -2.69 9.38 19.40
C GLU A 40 -2.94 9.53 17.88
N LEU A 41 -1.97 9.19 17.01
CA LEU A 41 -2.19 9.11 15.56
C LEU A 41 -2.96 7.85 15.17
N PHE A 42 -3.03 6.83 16.02
CA PHE A 42 -3.72 5.59 15.71
C PHE A 42 -5.12 5.56 16.34
N ASP A 43 -6.14 5.50 15.50
CA ASP A 43 -7.51 5.27 15.92
C ASP A 43 -7.68 3.79 16.32
N ARG A 44 -7.76 3.54 17.63
CA ARG A 44 -7.87 2.18 18.16
C ARG A 44 -9.20 1.51 17.85
N LYS A 45 -10.28 2.29 17.71
CA LYS A 45 -11.62 1.75 17.45
C LYS A 45 -11.71 1.26 16.00
N LEU A 46 -11.23 2.08 15.06
CA LEU A 46 -11.29 1.77 13.63
C LEU A 46 -10.09 0.99 13.13
N LYS A 47 -9.00 0.94 13.91
CA LYS A 47 -7.69 0.38 13.53
C LYS A 47 -7.07 1.08 12.32
N MET A 48 -7.24 2.40 12.27
CA MET A 48 -6.82 3.29 11.17
C MET A 48 -5.89 4.40 11.66
N TYR A 49 -5.27 5.13 10.74
CA TYR A 49 -4.31 6.18 11.03
C TYR A 49 -4.89 7.58 10.77
N LYS A 50 -5.04 8.35 11.85
CA LYS A 50 -5.50 9.74 11.81
C LYS A 50 -4.41 10.64 11.20
N THR A 51 -4.86 11.70 10.54
CA THR A 51 -4.00 12.73 9.93
C THR A 51 -3.10 13.41 10.95
N CYS A 52 -3.63 13.67 12.14
CA CYS A 52 -2.94 14.28 13.25
C CYS A 52 -3.46 13.74 14.59
N ALA A 53 -2.66 13.96 15.63
CA ALA A 53 -3.09 13.85 17.01
C ALA A 53 -3.96 15.07 17.40
N PRO A 54 -4.62 15.06 18.58
CA PRO A 54 -5.57 16.10 18.96
C PRO A 54 -5.01 17.53 18.91
N LEU A 55 -5.58 18.36 18.04
CA LEU A 55 -5.17 19.75 17.90
C LEU A 55 -5.71 20.67 19.02
N LYS A 56 -6.51 20.16 19.97
CA LYS A 56 -7.23 20.98 20.96
C LYS A 56 -6.38 21.98 21.75
N ASN A 57 -5.10 21.70 21.94
CA ASN A 57 -4.16 22.55 22.67
C ASN A 57 -3.32 23.47 21.76
N GLU A 58 -3.46 23.35 20.44
CA GLU A 58 -2.75 24.18 19.46
C GLU A 58 -3.44 25.53 19.27
N SER A 59 -2.64 26.55 18.97
CA SER A 59 -3.10 27.88 18.58
C SER A 59 -3.87 27.84 17.25
N MET A 60 -4.81 28.77 17.08
CA MET A 60 -5.51 28.95 15.79
C MET A 60 -4.55 29.43 14.68
N GLU A 61 -3.42 30.02 15.06
CA GLU A 61 -2.33 30.42 14.15
C GLU A 61 -1.69 29.21 13.44
N LEU A 62 -1.80 28.00 13.99
CA LEU A 62 -1.27 26.79 13.35
C LEU A 62 -1.94 26.51 12.01
N GLY A 63 -3.21 26.90 11.87
CA GLY A 63 -3.97 26.82 10.63
C GLY A 63 -5.42 26.40 10.83
N ARG A 64 -6.23 26.60 9.77
CA ARG A 64 -7.69 26.37 9.80
C ARG A 64 -8.11 24.97 10.26
N GLY A 65 -7.23 23.97 10.11
CA GLY A 65 -7.49 22.60 10.56
C GLY A 65 -7.91 22.56 12.02
N ARG A 66 -7.33 23.42 12.87
CA ARG A 66 -7.69 23.55 14.29
C ARG A 66 -9.16 23.91 14.53
N ALA A 67 -9.82 24.56 13.58
CA ALA A 67 -11.22 24.99 13.70
C ALA A 67 -12.23 23.88 13.36
N PHE A 68 -11.80 22.82 12.66
CA PHE A 68 -12.71 21.70 12.35
C PHE A 68 -12.99 20.86 13.59
N THR A 69 -14.17 20.25 13.62
CA THR A 69 -14.52 19.24 14.62
C THR A 69 -13.49 18.09 14.56
N PRO A 70 -13.00 17.56 15.69
CA PRO A 70 -12.20 16.33 15.69
C PRO A 70 -12.86 15.21 14.89
N GLY A 71 -12.06 14.42 14.18
CA GLY A 71 -12.57 13.38 13.28
C GLY A 71 -13.22 13.91 12.00
N TRP A 72 -13.02 15.18 11.65
CA TRP A 72 -13.58 15.79 10.45
C TRP A 72 -12.51 16.53 9.63
N LEU A 73 -12.51 16.32 8.31
CA LEU A 73 -11.54 16.90 7.38
C LEU A 73 -10.09 16.75 7.89
N GLU A 74 -9.25 17.78 7.87
CA GLU A 74 -7.84 17.65 8.26
C GLU A 74 -7.63 17.48 9.79
N ASN A 75 -8.65 17.65 10.63
CA ASN A 75 -8.53 17.52 12.09
C ASN A 75 -8.90 16.11 12.58
N GLU A 76 -7.89 15.32 12.92
CA GLU A 76 -8.04 13.98 13.50
C GLU A 76 -8.87 12.97 12.67
N SER A 77 -9.31 13.30 11.45
CA SER A 77 -9.92 12.29 10.57
C SER A 77 -8.85 11.38 9.98
N VAL A 78 -9.30 10.25 9.45
CA VAL A 78 -8.47 9.36 8.64
C VAL A 78 -8.51 9.87 7.20
N PHE A 79 -7.58 10.75 6.84
CA PHE A 79 -7.51 11.26 5.46
C PHE A 79 -6.85 10.20 4.59
N THR A 80 -7.62 9.56 3.70
CA THR A 80 -7.23 8.31 3.02
C THR A 80 -5.93 8.45 2.27
N HIS A 81 -5.66 9.62 1.67
CA HIS A 81 -4.41 9.87 0.98
C HIS A 81 -3.19 9.81 1.91
N MET A 82 -3.29 10.39 3.11
CA MET A 82 -2.17 10.40 4.06
C MET A 82 -1.97 9.01 4.68
N GLU A 83 -3.06 8.33 5.01
CA GLU A 83 -3.01 6.95 5.50
C GLU A 83 -2.38 6.01 4.46
N PHE A 84 -2.75 6.16 3.18
CA PHE A 84 -2.20 5.32 2.12
C PHE A 84 -0.74 5.62 1.84
N LYS A 85 -0.29 6.88 1.96
CA LYS A 85 1.16 7.20 1.94
C LYS A 85 1.89 6.49 3.07
N TYR A 86 1.29 6.46 4.26
CA TYR A 86 1.89 5.80 5.42
C TYR A 86 2.05 4.30 5.19
N ILE A 87 0.97 3.57 4.87
CA ILE A 87 1.07 2.13 4.64
C ILE A 87 1.89 1.77 3.39
N LEU A 88 1.95 2.65 2.38
CA LEU A 88 2.85 2.49 1.23
C LEU A 88 4.33 2.54 1.66
N GLU A 89 4.70 3.45 2.56
CA GLU A 89 6.08 3.50 3.08
C GLU A 89 6.36 2.32 4.03
N VAL A 90 5.38 1.80 4.77
CA VAL A 90 5.49 0.54 5.52
C VAL A 90 5.80 -0.64 4.57
N LEU A 91 5.05 -0.76 3.45
CA LEU A 91 5.31 -1.75 2.40
C LEU A 91 6.72 -1.58 1.79
N LYS A 92 7.12 -0.35 1.46
CA LYS A 92 8.44 -0.07 0.89
C LYS A 92 9.58 -0.34 1.87
N ALA A 93 9.37 -0.16 3.17
CA ALA A 93 10.35 -0.48 4.20
C ALA A 93 10.54 -1.99 4.39
N GLY A 94 9.63 -2.82 3.86
CA GLY A 94 9.70 -4.28 4.00
C GLY A 94 8.99 -4.84 5.22
N LEU A 95 8.18 -4.02 5.91
CA LEU A 95 7.33 -4.42 7.04
C LEU A 95 6.07 -5.11 6.52
N TYR A 96 6.24 -6.26 5.88
CA TYR A 96 5.18 -6.93 5.12
C TYR A 96 4.09 -7.50 6.02
N ASP A 97 4.45 -8.12 7.15
CA ASP A 97 3.47 -8.63 8.11
C ASP A 97 2.58 -7.51 8.65
N GLU A 98 3.21 -6.40 9.04
CA GLU A 98 2.52 -5.20 9.52
C GLU A 98 1.62 -4.60 8.43
N PHE A 99 2.14 -4.48 7.21
CA PHE A 99 1.40 -3.98 6.06
C PHE A 99 0.14 -4.81 5.76
N PHE A 100 0.25 -6.13 5.65
CA PHE A 100 -0.89 -6.99 5.31
C PHE A 100 -1.88 -7.14 6.45
N SER A 101 -1.43 -7.01 7.70
CA SER A 101 -2.32 -6.90 8.86
C SER A 101 -3.16 -5.61 8.79
N ASP A 102 -2.54 -4.47 8.49
CA ASP A 102 -3.22 -3.19 8.41
C ASP A 102 -4.10 -3.07 7.16
N MET A 103 -3.67 -3.63 6.03
CA MET A 103 -4.37 -3.62 4.75
C MET A 103 -5.85 -4.02 4.89
N LYS A 104 -6.14 -5.04 5.71
CA LYS A 104 -7.51 -5.54 5.96
C LYS A 104 -8.42 -4.55 6.70
N ASN A 105 -7.84 -3.58 7.39
CA ASN A 105 -8.58 -2.57 8.16
C ASN A 105 -8.53 -1.18 7.49
N VAL A 106 -7.56 -0.97 6.59
CA VAL A 106 -7.26 0.35 6.02
C VAL A 106 -7.75 0.48 4.57
N LEU A 107 -7.57 -0.55 3.74
CA LEU A 107 -7.95 -0.43 2.33
C LEU A 107 -9.47 -0.56 2.18
N ILE A 108 -10.05 0.40 1.45
CA ILE A 108 -11.49 0.53 1.22
C ILE A 108 -12.19 -0.79 0.82
N PRO A 109 -11.61 -1.65 -0.06
CA PRO A 109 -12.25 -2.91 -0.45
C PRO A 109 -12.52 -3.89 0.70
N PHE A 110 -11.82 -3.77 1.84
CA PHE A 110 -11.98 -4.65 3.00
C PHE A 110 -12.88 -4.07 4.09
N LEU A 111 -13.36 -2.83 3.93
CA LEU A 111 -14.22 -2.21 4.92
C LEU A 111 -15.63 -2.81 4.88
N ASP A 112 -16.31 -2.81 6.02
CA ASP A 112 -17.73 -3.11 6.07
C ASP A 112 -18.52 -2.01 5.33
N PRO A 113 -19.22 -2.32 4.23
CA PRO A 113 -19.96 -1.31 3.47
C PRO A 113 -21.06 -0.61 4.28
N ALA A 114 -21.63 -1.28 5.30
CA ALA A 114 -22.63 -0.67 6.17
C ALA A 114 -22.03 0.41 7.09
N VAL A 115 -20.77 0.22 7.50
CA VAL A 115 -20.01 1.21 8.30
C VAL A 115 -19.43 2.30 7.40
N TYR A 116 -18.80 1.92 6.29
CA TYR A 116 -18.22 2.86 5.32
C TYR A 116 -19.28 3.77 4.69
N GLY A 117 -20.52 3.27 4.56
CA GLY A 117 -21.69 4.04 4.10
C GLY A 117 -21.66 4.37 2.62
N ARG A 118 -20.79 3.72 1.84
CA ARG A 118 -20.58 3.91 0.40
C ARG A 118 -20.17 2.59 -0.26
N SER A 119 -20.09 2.58 -1.59
CA SER A 119 -19.52 1.46 -2.34
C SER A 119 -18.05 1.27 -1.99
N THR A 120 -17.64 0.05 -1.61
CA THR A 120 -16.23 -0.30 -1.35
C THR A 120 -15.39 -0.41 -2.62
N LEU A 121 -16.01 -0.22 -3.79
CA LEU A 121 -15.33 -0.04 -5.08
C LEU A 121 -14.92 1.41 -5.34
N GLU A 122 -15.36 2.35 -4.49
CA GLU A 122 -15.09 3.77 -4.61
C GLU A 122 -14.31 4.30 -3.41
N ASN A 123 -13.25 5.04 -3.68
CA ASN A 123 -12.48 5.68 -2.62
C ASN A 123 -13.20 6.94 -2.07
N SER A 124 -12.78 7.39 -0.89
CA SER A 124 -13.24 8.62 -0.25
C SER A 124 -12.07 9.57 -0.01
N SER A 125 -12.34 10.86 0.24
CA SER A 125 -11.28 11.80 0.63
C SER A 125 -10.80 11.52 2.04
N PHE A 126 -11.73 11.24 2.95
CA PHE A 126 -11.44 10.89 4.34
C PHE A 126 -12.53 10.03 4.94
N ILE A 127 -12.17 9.32 6.01
CA ILE A 127 -13.08 8.59 6.88
C ILE A 127 -13.18 9.35 8.20
N ALA A 128 -14.41 9.58 8.68
CA ALA A 128 -14.62 10.20 9.98
C ALA A 128 -14.13 9.23 11.08
N SER A 129 -13.14 9.67 11.85
CA SER A 129 -12.50 8.83 12.87
C SER A 129 -13.38 8.71 14.12
N SER A 130 -12.97 7.87 15.05
CA SER A 130 -13.60 7.74 16.36
C SER A 130 -13.42 8.95 17.26
N ALA A 131 -12.64 9.96 16.83
CA ALA A 131 -12.52 11.23 17.53
C ALA A 131 -13.73 12.14 17.29
N ASN A 132 -14.57 11.84 16.28
CA ASN A 132 -15.78 12.62 16.04
C ASN A 132 -16.73 12.55 17.25
N PRO A 133 -17.36 13.67 17.65
CA PRO A 133 -18.32 13.64 18.75
C PRO A 133 -19.63 12.92 18.40
N ASP A 134 -19.96 12.74 17.10
CA ASP A 134 -21.12 11.97 16.65
C ASP A 134 -20.73 10.52 16.32
N PRO A 135 -21.05 9.54 17.19
CA PRO A 135 -20.74 8.13 16.97
C PRO A 135 -21.33 7.53 15.70
N SER A 136 -22.41 8.12 15.17
CA SER A 136 -23.06 7.66 13.95
C SER A 136 -22.22 7.90 12.69
N THR A 137 -21.18 8.72 12.78
CA THR A 137 -20.26 9.02 11.67
C THR A 137 -19.01 8.13 11.66
N HIS A 138 -18.71 7.43 12.75
CA HIS A 138 -17.42 6.75 12.91
C HIS A 138 -17.26 5.65 11.86
N GLY A 139 -16.21 5.75 11.05
CA GLY A 139 -15.92 4.81 9.96
C GLY A 139 -16.59 5.15 8.63
N LYS A 140 -17.46 6.16 8.56
CA LYS A 140 -18.09 6.59 7.30
C LYS A 140 -17.12 7.35 6.41
N GLY A 141 -17.14 7.05 5.11
CA GLY A 141 -16.37 7.74 4.09
C GLY A 141 -17.06 9.00 3.57
N TYR A 142 -16.27 10.05 3.34
CA TYR A 142 -16.75 11.35 2.85
C TYR A 142 -15.88 11.86 1.70
N VAL A 143 -16.51 12.58 0.76
CA VAL A 143 -15.83 13.19 -0.38
C VAL A 143 -15.78 14.69 -0.18
N ALA A 144 -14.60 15.22 0.13
CA ALA A 144 -14.35 16.64 0.21
C ALA A 144 -13.93 17.20 -1.17
N ARG A 145 -13.08 16.46 -1.90
CA ARG A 145 -12.55 16.76 -3.25
C ARG A 145 -12.07 15.46 -3.93
N LEU A 146 -11.48 15.58 -5.13
CA LEU A 146 -10.70 14.49 -5.74
C LEU A 146 -9.52 14.13 -4.82
N SER A 147 -9.37 12.83 -4.51
CA SER A 147 -8.32 12.35 -3.61
C SER A 147 -7.12 11.83 -4.40
N GLY A 148 -5.91 12.11 -3.90
CA GLY A 148 -4.68 11.55 -4.45
C GLY A 148 -4.51 10.05 -4.18
N SER A 149 -5.31 9.46 -3.27
CA SER A 149 -5.16 8.08 -2.79
C SER A 149 -5.12 7.00 -3.87
N THR A 150 -5.65 7.26 -5.07
CA THR A 150 -5.53 6.35 -6.22
C THR A 150 -4.08 6.09 -6.62
N ALA A 151 -3.20 7.10 -6.60
CA ALA A 151 -1.80 6.93 -7.02
C ALA A 151 -1.03 6.01 -6.06
N GLU A 152 -1.33 6.09 -4.77
CA GLU A 152 -0.76 5.28 -3.71
C GLU A 152 -1.26 3.84 -3.81
N ILE A 153 -2.54 3.62 -4.12
CA ILE A 153 -3.09 2.28 -4.41
C ILE A 153 -2.40 1.66 -5.61
N LEU A 154 -2.24 2.39 -6.72
CA LEU A 154 -1.53 1.88 -7.90
C LEU A 154 -0.06 1.54 -7.56
N SER A 155 0.59 2.36 -6.75
CA SER A 155 1.96 2.10 -6.29
C SER A 155 2.05 0.83 -5.44
N MET A 156 1.15 0.65 -4.48
CA MET A 156 1.07 -0.57 -3.67
C MET A 156 0.77 -1.78 -4.55
N TRP A 157 -0.20 -1.68 -5.46
CA TRP A 157 -0.58 -2.75 -6.39
C TRP A 157 0.60 -3.21 -7.24
N ILE A 158 1.35 -2.29 -7.85
CA ILE A 158 2.53 -2.64 -8.67
C ILE A 158 3.60 -3.32 -7.81
N ILE A 159 3.89 -2.77 -6.62
CA ILE A 159 4.90 -3.34 -5.71
C ILE A 159 4.49 -4.75 -5.26
N MET A 160 3.22 -4.95 -4.91
CA MET A 160 2.67 -6.24 -4.48
C MET A 160 2.68 -7.27 -5.61
N MET A 161 2.20 -6.89 -6.80
CA MET A 161 2.01 -7.84 -7.90
C MET A 161 3.28 -8.12 -8.69
N ALA A 162 4.11 -7.11 -8.98
CA ALA A 162 5.29 -7.26 -9.84
C ALA A 162 6.62 -7.15 -9.07
N GLY A 163 6.60 -6.58 -7.86
CA GLY A 163 7.80 -6.24 -7.09
C GLY A 163 8.25 -4.79 -7.32
N LYS A 164 9.20 -4.32 -6.51
CA LYS A 164 9.64 -2.91 -6.50
C LYS A 164 10.28 -2.43 -7.80
N ASN A 165 11.07 -3.30 -8.44
CA ASN A 165 11.83 -2.98 -9.65
C ASN A 165 11.75 -4.18 -10.60
N PRO A 166 10.61 -4.36 -11.28
CA PRO A 166 10.39 -5.52 -12.15
C PRO A 166 11.33 -5.50 -13.35
N PHE A 167 11.65 -4.32 -13.90
CA PHE A 167 12.63 -4.17 -14.97
C PHE A 167 13.97 -3.65 -14.45
N ARG A 168 15.07 -4.27 -14.87
CA ARG A 168 16.44 -3.87 -14.51
C ARG A 168 17.40 -4.12 -15.66
N ILE A 169 18.53 -3.42 -15.65
CA ILE A 169 19.65 -3.72 -16.53
C ILE A 169 20.60 -4.67 -15.80
N LYS A 170 20.95 -5.79 -16.44
CA LYS A 170 21.97 -6.72 -16.00
C LYS A 170 22.86 -7.03 -17.21
N GLU A 171 24.17 -6.79 -17.08
CA GLU A 171 25.14 -7.04 -18.16
C GLU A 171 24.69 -6.40 -19.48
N ASP A 172 24.37 -5.10 -19.44
CA ASP A 172 23.85 -4.29 -20.57
C ASP A 172 22.53 -4.75 -21.20
N ASN A 173 21.90 -5.78 -20.65
CA ASN A 173 20.64 -6.33 -21.13
C ASN A 173 19.48 -5.99 -20.20
N LEU A 174 18.32 -5.68 -20.78
CA LEU A 174 17.07 -5.55 -20.03
C LEU A 174 16.61 -6.94 -19.58
N ILE A 175 16.32 -7.08 -18.29
CA ILE A 175 15.66 -8.24 -17.71
C ILE A 175 14.34 -7.84 -17.07
N LEU A 176 13.38 -8.76 -17.06
CA LEU A 176 12.17 -8.69 -16.25
C LEU A 176 12.28 -9.71 -15.12
N SER A 177 12.19 -9.26 -13.88
CA SER A 177 12.21 -10.09 -12.69
C SER A 177 10.93 -9.89 -11.88
N LEU A 178 10.05 -10.89 -11.91
CA LEU A 178 8.82 -10.88 -11.14
C LEU A 178 9.12 -11.26 -9.68
N ASN A 179 8.78 -10.38 -8.75
CA ASN A 179 9.01 -10.61 -7.33
C ASN A 179 7.75 -10.21 -6.56
N PRO A 180 6.66 -11.01 -6.65
CA PRO A 180 5.42 -10.69 -5.96
C PRO A 180 5.65 -10.65 -4.45
N ILE A 181 4.93 -9.77 -3.78
CA ILE A 181 4.87 -9.63 -2.32
C ILE A 181 3.39 -9.74 -1.97
N LEU A 182 2.94 -10.97 -1.72
CA LEU A 182 1.55 -11.32 -1.55
C LEU A 182 1.42 -12.34 -0.41
N PRO A 183 0.48 -12.16 0.51
CA PRO A 183 0.13 -13.18 1.47
C PRO A 183 -0.72 -14.26 0.80
N GLY A 184 -0.66 -15.47 1.33
CA GLY A 184 -1.38 -16.64 0.85
C GLY A 184 -2.90 -16.45 0.75
N TRP A 185 -3.48 -15.62 1.61
CA TRP A 185 -4.91 -15.36 1.62
C TRP A 185 -5.43 -14.51 0.45
N LEU A 186 -4.54 -13.92 -0.37
CA LEU A 186 -4.93 -13.23 -1.61
C LEU A 186 -5.09 -14.17 -2.81
N PHE A 187 -4.72 -15.44 -2.68
CA PHE A 187 -4.90 -16.44 -3.71
C PHE A 187 -6.29 -17.08 -3.57
N ASP A 188 -6.98 -17.23 -4.70
CA ASP A 188 -8.30 -17.87 -4.78
C ASP A 188 -8.26 -19.35 -4.39
N ASP A 189 -9.40 -20.04 -4.41
CA ASP A 189 -9.51 -21.45 -4.01
C ASP A 189 -8.66 -22.39 -4.87
N ASP A 190 -8.33 -22.01 -6.11
CA ASP A 190 -7.42 -22.74 -7.00
C ASP A 190 -5.94 -22.39 -6.76
N GLY A 191 -5.66 -21.53 -5.77
CA GLY A 191 -4.32 -21.04 -5.49
C GLY A 191 -3.82 -20.04 -6.53
N LYS A 192 -4.70 -19.30 -7.20
CA LYS A 192 -4.35 -18.37 -8.27
C LYS A 192 -4.61 -16.92 -7.89
N VAL A 193 -3.84 -16.03 -8.50
CA VAL A 193 -4.12 -14.60 -8.52
C VAL A 193 -3.64 -14.03 -9.85
N SER A 194 -4.48 -13.20 -10.47
CA SER A 194 -4.21 -12.64 -11.79
C SER A 194 -4.30 -11.12 -11.78
N PHE A 195 -3.46 -10.49 -12.60
CA PHE A 195 -3.49 -9.04 -12.79
C PHE A 195 -3.01 -8.66 -14.19
N ARG A 196 -3.49 -7.50 -14.66
CA ARG A 196 -3.03 -6.92 -15.92
C ARG A 196 -1.73 -6.15 -15.70
N PHE A 197 -0.64 -6.61 -16.30
CA PHE A 197 0.67 -5.94 -16.28
C PHE A 197 0.85 -5.05 -17.51
N LEU A 198 1.30 -3.81 -17.27
CA LEU A 198 1.53 -2.79 -18.32
C LEU A 198 0.33 -2.55 -19.26
N GLY A 199 -0.90 -2.80 -18.77
CA GLY A 199 -2.13 -2.61 -19.54
C GLY A 199 -2.42 -3.67 -20.62
N LYS A 200 -1.44 -4.51 -20.97
CA LYS A 200 -1.55 -5.44 -22.11
C LYS A 200 -1.37 -6.92 -21.78
N THR A 201 -0.49 -7.25 -20.84
CA THR A 201 -0.12 -8.66 -20.57
C THR A 201 -0.85 -9.16 -19.32
N ASP A 202 -1.62 -10.23 -19.45
CA ASP A 202 -2.26 -10.87 -18.30
C ASP A 202 -1.27 -11.80 -17.59
N ILE A 203 -0.95 -11.50 -16.32
CA ILE A 203 -0.08 -12.33 -15.49
C ILE A 203 -0.91 -13.11 -14.50
N THR A 204 -0.69 -14.41 -14.41
CA THR A 204 -1.29 -15.29 -13.39
C THR A 204 -0.19 -15.96 -12.57
N TYR A 205 -0.22 -15.77 -11.26
CA TYR A 205 0.57 -16.57 -10.33
C TYR A 205 -0.22 -17.81 -9.92
N VAL A 206 0.43 -18.97 -9.92
CA VAL A 206 -0.13 -20.26 -9.49
C VAL A 206 0.63 -20.73 -8.26
N ASN A 207 -0.03 -20.76 -7.11
CA ASN A 207 0.52 -21.06 -5.79
C ASN A 207 -0.43 -22.02 -5.03
N PRO A 208 -0.43 -23.32 -5.39
CA PRO A 208 -1.39 -24.28 -4.82
C PRO A 208 -1.28 -24.42 -3.30
N ALA A 209 -0.08 -24.21 -2.75
CA ALA A 209 0.17 -24.25 -1.31
C ALA A 209 -0.25 -22.97 -0.58
N LYS A 210 -0.69 -21.93 -1.31
CA LYS A 210 -1.01 -20.58 -0.79
C LYS A 210 0.06 -20.06 0.17
N LYS A 211 1.34 -20.26 -0.16
CA LYS A 211 2.45 -19.71 0.64
C LYS A 211 2.48 -18.20 0.50
N ASP A 212 2.80 -17.52 1.59
CA ASP A 212 3.20 -16.11 1.50
C ASP A 212 4.42 -16.00 0.59
N THR A 213 4.50 -14.98 -0.27
CA THR A 213 5.65 -14.75 -1.16
C THR A 213 6.69 -13.81 -0.53
N TYR A 214 6.59 -13.62 0.79
CA TYR A 214 7.50 -12.84 1.62
C TYR A 214 7.76 -13.55 2.96
N GLY A 215 8.76 -13.10 3.71
CA GLY A 215 9.17 -13.74 4.97
C GLY A 215 10.17 -14.89 4.79
N MET A 216 10.46 -15.60 5.90
CA MET A 216 11.52 -16.62 5.96
C MET A 216 11.22 -17.87 5.13
N ASN A 217 9.96 -18.32 5.11
CA ASN A 217 9.53 -19.56 4.44
C ASN A 217 8.72 -19.27 3.17
N LYS A 218 9.08 -18.17 2.49
CA LYS A 218 8.30 -17.67 1.37
C LYS A 218 8.26 -18.64 0.19
N GLY A 219 7.12 -18.68 -0.49
CA GLY A 219 7.04 -19.24 -1.82
C GLY A 219 7.89 -18.44 -2.81
N ALA A 220 8.58 -19.13 -3.71
CA ALA A 220 9.37 -18.52 -4.76
C ALA A 220 8.89 -19.00 -6.13
N ILE A 221 9.00 -18.13 -7.14
CA ILE A 221 8.65 -18.53 -8.51
C ILE A 221 9.69 -19.56 -8.97
N SER A 222 9.23 -20.78 -9.26
CA SER A 222 10.06 -21.90 -9.75
C SER A 222 10.14 -21.92 -11.27
N ASN A 223 9.07 -21.52 -11.95
CA ASN A 223 9.00 -21.49 -13.42
C ASN A 223 8.09 -20.35 -13.91
N ILE A 224 8.45 -19.78 -15.05
CA ILE A 224 7.65 -18.81 -15.79
C ILE A 224 7.41 -19.32 -17.21
N LYS A 225 6.15 -19.29 -17.63
CA LYS A 225 5.70 -19.51 -19.01
C LYS A 225 5.19 -18.21 -19.60
N VAL A 226 5.80 -17.74 -20.68
CA VAL A 226 5.38 -16.58 -21.46
C VAL A 226 4.69 -17.07 -22.73
N THR A 227 3.48 -16.60 -22.99
CA THR A 227 2.71 -16.91 -24.20
C THR A 227 2.56 -15.64 -25.04
N LEU A 228 2.94 -15.73 -26.31
CA LEU A 228 2.79 -14.67 -27.30
C LEU A 228 1.41 -14.72 -27.98
N PRO A 229 1.00 -13.68 -28.74
CA PRO A 229 -0.29 -13.62 -29.41
C PRO A 229 -0.53 -14.70 -30.49
N ASP A 230 0.54 -15.31 -30.99
CA ASP A 230 0.53 -16.41 -31.98
C ASP A 230 0.62 -17.80 -31.31
N ASP A 231 0.34 -17.87 -30.01
CA ASP A 231 0.43 -19.06 -29.15
C ASP A 231 1.85 -19.64 -29.01
N GLU A 232 2.88 -18.92 -29.46
CA GLU A 232 4.27 -19.30 -29.20
C GLU A 232 4.59 -19.18 -27.70
N ILE A 233 5.26 -20.21 -27.16
CA ILE A 233 5.51 -20.37 -25.73
C ILE A 233 7.01 -20.36 -25.44
N TYR A 234 7.40 -19.61 -24.41
CA TYR A 234 8.75 -19.59 -23.87
C TYR A 234 8.74 -19.85 -22.38
N GLU A 235 9.62 -20.75 -21.91
CA GLU A 235 9.71 -21.11 -20.51
C GLU A 235 11.06 -20.73 -19.91
N TYR A 236 11.03 -20.29 -18.65
CA TYR A 236 12.20 -19.82 -17.91
C TYR A 236 12.16 -20.38 -16.49
N ALA A 237 13.26 -21.01 -16.07
CA ALA A 237 13.43 -21.40 -14.69
C ALA A 237 13.59 -20.16 -13.79
N GLY A 238 12.96 -20.21 -12.62
CA GLY A 238 12.98 -19.13 -11.65
C GLY A 238 12.13 -17.93 -12.06
N ASN A 239 12.50 -16.76 -11.54
CA ASN A 239 11.67 -15.55 -11.63
C ASN A 239 12.16 -14.50 -12.64
N ILE A 240 13.11 -14.87 -13.52
CA ILE A 240 13.78 -13.95 -14.43
C ILE A 240 13.46 -14.33 -15.88
N ILE A 241 13.00 -13.34 -16.63
CA ILE A 241 12.85 -13.40 -18.09
C ILE A 241 13.95 -12.50 -18.68
N PRO A 242 14.92 -13.06 -19.42
CA PRO A 242 16.02 -12.30 -20.01
C PRO A 242 15.61 -11.56 -21.29
N ALA A 243 16.55 -10.79 -21.84
CA ALA A 243 16.46 -10.32 -23.22
C ALA A 243 16.44 -11.52 -24.20
N PRO A 244 15.77 -11.40 -25.36
CA PRO A 244 15.02 -10.22 -25.82
C PRO A 244 13.59 -10.13 -25.24
N PHE A 245 13.10 -11.16 -24.56
CA PHE A 245 11.69 -11.26 -24.14
C PHE A 245 11.28 -10.24 -23.08
N ALA A 246 12.19 -9.84 -22.19
CA ALA A 246 11.93 -8.72 -21.29
C ALA A 246 11.55 -7.44 -22.05
N SER A 247 12.24 -7.13 -23.15
CA SER A 247 11.95 -5.96 -24.00
C SER A 247 10.61 -6.11 -24.72
N ARG A 248 10.32 -7.30 -25.26
CA ARG A 248 9.05 -7.60 -25.94
C ARG A 248 7.86 -7.46 -24.99
N ILE A 249 7.97 -8.00 -23.77
CA ILE A 249 6.95 -7.85 -22.72
C ILE A 249 6.77 -6.37 -22.36
N ARG A 250 7.86 -5.60 -22.21
CA ARG A 250 7.77 -4.16 -21.93
C ARG A 250 7.07 -3.37 -23.05
N SER A 251 7.25 -3.78 -24.30
CA SER A 251 6.54 -3.24 -25.46
C SER A 251 5.08 -3.71 -25.58
N GLY A 252 4.67 -4.67 -24.74
CA GLY A 252 3.33 -5.23 -24.69
C GLY A 252 3.06 -6.26 -25.79
N GLU A 253 4.09 -6.98 -26.22
CA GLU A 253 3.99 -8.04 -27.21
C GLU A 253 3.64 -9.40 -26.60
N ALA A 254 3.67 -9.56 -25.27
CA ALA A 254 3.24 -10.80 -24.62
C ALA A 254 1.74 -10.77 -24.32
N ALA A 255 1.02 -11.82 -24.71
CA ALA A 255 -0.39 -11.97 -24.43
C ALA A 255 -0.62 -12.34 -22.96
N SER A 256 0.10 -13.34 -22.46
CA SER A 256 0.00 -13.77 -21.06
C SER A 256 1.30 -14.31 -20.49
N ILE A 257 1.40 -14.31 -19.17
CA ILE A 257 2.47 -14.94 -18.41
C ILE A 257 1.85 -15.76 -17.28
N THR A 258 2.26 -17.03 -17.16
CA THR A 258 1.93 -17.87 -16.01
C THR A 258 3.20 -18.14 -15.21
N ALA A 259 3.17 -17.87 -13.91
CA ALA A 259 4.31 -18.06 -13.03
C ALA A 259 3.94 -18.98 -11.87
N VAL A 260 4.64 -20.10 -11.74
CA VAL A 260 4.39 -21.12 -10.70
C VAL A 260 5.22 -20.79 -9.47
N ILE A 261 4.58 -20.80 -8.30
CA ILE A 261 5.17 -20.52 -6.99
C ILE A 261 5.18 -21.82 -6.17
N GLU A 262 6.35 -22.15 -5.66
CA GLU A 262 6.61 -23.33 -4.81
C GLU A 262 7.19 -22.96 -3.45
#